data_AF-A0A0V0GLE6-F1
#
_entry.id   AF-A0A0V0GLE6-F1
#
_cell.length_a   1.000
_cell.length_b   1.000
_cell.length_c   1.000
_cell.angle_alpha   90.00
_cell.angle_beta   90.00
_cell.angle_gamma   90.00
#
_symmetry.space_group_name_H-M   'P 1'
#
loop_
_entity.id
_entity.type
_entity.pdbx_description
1 polymer ?
#
loop_
_entity_poly.entity_id
_entity_poly.type
_entity_poly.pdbx_seq_one_letter_code
_entity_poly.pdbx_strand_id
1 'polypeptide(L)'
;MIKEAKVLGNALGIPCLDGIEEGEAQCALLNSESFCDGCFTSDSDAFLFGARTVYRDMCLGDGGYLVCYEMDDIERKLGLGRNSLIALAVILGGDYSEGVYGIGRESACQIVKSIGDKAVLQWITSEGF
;
A
#
# COMPACT_ATOMS: atom_id res chain seq x y z
N MET A 1 1.04 -21.72 -13.63
CA MET A 1 0.17 -20.58 -13.25
C MET A 1 0.63 -19.25 -13.84
N ILE A 2 1.70 -18.59 -13.36
CA ILE A 2 2.10 -17.25 -13.86
C ILE A 2 2.41 -17.24 -15.38
N LYS A 3 3.18 -18.21 -15.87
CA LYS A 3 3.52 -18.30 -17.30
C LYS A 3 2.27 -18.49 -18.18
N GLU A 4 1.32 -19.32 -17.76
CA GLU A 4 0.07 -19.57 -18.48
C GLU A 4 -0.82 -18.32 -18.48
N ALA A 5 -0.91 -17.61 -17.35
CA ALA A 5 -1.63 -16.35 -17.25
C ALA A 5 -1.07 -15.29 -18.20
N LYS A 6 0.26 -15.18 -18.30
CA LYS A 6 0.91 -14.28 -19.28
C LYS A 6 0.64 -14.67 -20.72
N VAL A 7 0.66 -15.97 -21.04
CA VAL A 7 0.32 -16.45 -22.38
C VAL A 7 -1.11 -16.08 -22.74
N LEU A 8 -2.06 -16.28 -21.82
CA LEU A 8 -3.45 -15.87 -22.00
C LEU A 8 -3.59 -14.35 -22.15
N GLY A 9 -2.96 -13.56 -21.28
CA GLY A 9 -2.95 -12.10 -21.36
C GLY A 9 -2.44 -11.61 -22.71
N ASN A 10 -1.31 -12.15 -23.17
CA ASN A 10 -0.75 -11.84 -24.50
C ASN A 10 -1.70 -12.23 -25.64
N ALA A 11 -2.36 -13.38 -25.55
CA ALA A 11 -3.36 -13.80 -26.54
C ALA A 11 -4.59 -12.88 -26.59
N LEU A 12 -4.93 -12.23 -25.47
CA LEU A 12 -6.00 -11.24 -25.35
C LEU A 12 -5.56 -9.80 -25.66
N GLY A 13 -4.28 -9.57 -25.95
CA GLY A 13 -3.72 -8.24 -26.18
C GLY A 13 -3.52 -7.39 -24.92
N ILE A 14 -3.48 -8.02 -23.74
CA ILE A 14 -3.26 -7.35 -22.45
C ILE A 14 -1.75 -7.36 -22.15
N PRO A 15 -1.10 -6.20 -22.01
CA PRO A 15 0.31 -6.14 -21.69
C PRO A 15 0.57 -6.68 -20.27
N CYS A 16 1.61 -7.48 -20.12
CA CYS A 16 2.09 -7.95 -18.82
C CYS A 16 3.51 -7.45 -18.58
N LEU A 17 3.73 -6.87 -17.39
CA LEU A 17 5.05 -6.42 -16.95
C LEU A 17 5.59 -7.38 -15.88
N ASP A 18 6.90 -7.51 -15.84
CA ASP A 18 7.62 -8.22 -14.79
C ASP A 18 8.10 -7.22 -13.74
N GLY A 19 7.60 -7.36 -12.50
CA GLY A 19 8.19 -6.69 -11.35
C GLY A 19 9.55 -7.31 -11.00
N ILE A 20 10.44 -6.54 -10.39
CA ILE A 20 11.77 -7.03 -10.00
C ILE A 20 11.66 -7.99 -8.80
N GLU A 21 10.92 -7.58 -7.78
CA GLU A 21 10.67 -8.37 -6.57
C GLU A 21 9.16 -8.46 -6.35
N GLU A 22 8.56 -7.39 -5.81
CA GLU A 22 7.12 -7.32 -5.55
C GLU A 22 6.36 -6.74 -6.75
N GLY A 23 5.33 -7.46 -7.20
CA GLY A 23 4.42 -6.97 -8.23
C GLY A 23 3.71 -5.67 -7.82
N GLU A 24 3.43 -5.53 -6.53
CA GLU A 24 2.76 -4.34 -5.98
C GLU A 24 3.63 -3.11 -5.98
N ALA A 25 4.93 -3.27 -5.70
CA ALA A 25 5.88 -2.16 -5.78
C ALA A 25 5.93 -1.60 -7.21
N GLN A 26 5.90 -2.49 -8.22
CA GLN A 26 5.84 -2.09 -9.61
C GLN A 26 4.53 -1.39 -9.96
N CYS A 27 3.39 -1.90 -9.49
CA CYS A 27 2.08 -1.26 -9.69
C CYS A 27 1.99 0.11 -9.02
N ALA A 28 2.48 0.23 -7.78
CA ALA A 28 2.50 1.46 -7.01
C ALA A 28 3.33 2.54 -7.71
N LEU A 29 4.49 2.17 -8.26
CA LEU A 29 5.33 3.07 -9.04
C LEU A 29 4.63 3.56 -10.31
N LEU A 30 3.97 2.67 -11.06
CA LEU A 30 3.23 3.06 -12.26
C LEU A 30 2.09 4.03 -11.93
N ASN A 31 1.41 3.80 -10.80
CA ASN A 31 0.34 4.69 -10.36
C ASN A 31 0.88 6.05 -9.88
N SER A 32 1.98 6.08 -9.11
CA SER A 32 2.57 7.34 -8.63
C SER A 32 3.11 8.19 -9.78
N GLU A 33 3.62 7.56 -10.84
CA GLU A 33 4.13 8.22 -12.04
C GLU A 33 3.04 8.46 -13.10
N SER A 34 1.76 8.27 -12.76
CA SER A 34 0.60 8.52 -13.64
C SER A 34 0.58 7.70 -14.95
N PHE A 35 1.22 6.52 -14.96
CA PHE A 35 1.10 5.55 -16.06
C PHE A 35 -0.17 4.68 -15.93
N CYS A 36 -0.80 4.63 -14.75
CA CYS A 36 -2.11 4.03 -14.54
C CYS A 36 -2.94 4.75 -13.48
N ASP A 37 -4.26 4.57 -13.52
CA ASP A 37 -5.20 5.25 -12.61
C ASP A 37 -5.25 4.66 -11.19
N GLY A 38 -4.77 3.43 -11.00
CA GLY A 38 -4.73 2.79 -9.69
C GLY A 38 -4.19 1.37 -9.73
N CYS A 39 -3.95 0.83 -8.54
CA CYS A 39 -3.49 -0.54 -8.33
C CYS A 39 -4.66 -1.40 -7.85
N PHE A 40 -4.91 -2.54 -8.50
CA PHE A 40 -5.86 -3.51 -7.98
C PHE A 40 -5.12 -4.56 -7.15
N THR A 41 -5.25 -4.51 -5.82
CA THR A 41 -4.66 -5.50 -4.92
C THR A 41 -5.38 -5.57 -3.57
N SER A 42 -5.41 -6.77 -2.98
CA SER A 42 -5.86 -6.98 -1.62
C SER A 42 -4.85 -6.55 -0.56
N ASP A 43 -3.58 -6.39 -0.91
CA ASP A 43 -2.54 -6.01 0.05
C ASP A 43 -2.53 -4.48 0.30
N SER A 44 -2.19 -4.09 1.52
CA SER A 44 -2.06 -2.68 1.91
C SER A 44 -0.69 -2.10 1.60
N ASP A 45 0.31 -2.94 1.33
CA ASP A 45 1.70 -2.51 1.13
C ASP A 45 1.87 -1.68 -0.16
N ALA A 46 0.92 -1.77 -1.10
CA ALA A 46 0.82 -0.85 -2.24
C ALA A 46 0.93 0.63 -1.84
N PHE A 47 0.31 1.07 -0.74
CA PHE A 47 0.44 2.45 -0.26
C PHE A 47 1.84 2.76 0.31
N LEU A 48 2.47 1.78 0.96
CA LEU A 48 3.84 1.90 1.46
C LEU A 48 4.84 2.04 0.31
N PHE A 49 4.60 1.35 -0.80
CA PHE A 49 5.38 1.47 -2.04
C PHE A 49 5.10 2.76 -2.81
N GLY A 50 3.99 3.45 -2.51
CA GLY A 50 3.71 4.81 -3.00
C GLY A 50 2.49 4.92 -3.92
N ALA A 51 1.64 3.90 -3.99
CA ALA A 51 0.37 3.99 -4.71
C ALA A 51 -0.46 5.19 -4.20
N ARG A 52 -1.12 5.89 -5.12
CA ARG A 52 -2.06 6.97 -4.83
C ARG A 52 -3.50 6.47 -4.78
N THR A 53 -3.84 5.44 -5.54
CA THR A 53 -5.19 4.85 -5.61
C THR A 53 -5.09 3.33 -5.59
N VAL A 54 -5.79 2.68 -4.65
CA VAL A 54 -5.82 1.22 -4.50
C VAL A 54 -7.26 0.71 -4.50
N TYR A 55 -7.51 -0.28 -5.34
CA TYR A 55 -8.77 -1.03 -5.43
C TYR A 55 -8.58 -2.40 -4.79
N ARG A 56 -9.33 -2.72 -3.72
CA ARG A 56 -9.10 -3.93 -2.90
C ARG A 56 -10.11 -5.05 -3.14
N ASP A 57 -11.39 -4.71 -3.18
CA ASP A 57 -12.47 -5.69 -3.30
C ASP A 57 -13.41 -5.32 -4.43
N MET A 58 -13.80 -6.31 -5.24
CA MET A 58 -14.79 -6.15 -6.29
C MET A 58 -15.81 -7.27 -6.30
N CYS A 59 -17.07 -6.92 -6.53
CA CYS A 59 -18.15 -7.85 -6.82
C CYS A 59 -18.76 -7.50 -8.18
N LEU A 60 -18.81 -8.47 -9.10
CA LEU A 60 -19.41 -8.31 -10.41
C LEU A 60 -20.84 -8.87 -10.43
N GLY A 61 -21.76 -8.17 -11.09
CA GLY A 61 -23.16 -8.57 -11.23
C GLY A 61 -24.13 -7.54 -10.65
N ASP A 62 -25.40 -7.93 -10.53
CA ASP A 62 -26.43 -7.07 -9.93
C ASP A 62 -26.12 -6.81 -8.46
N GLY A 63 -26.03 -5.52 -8.10
CA GLY A 63 -25.56 -5.09 -6.78
C GLY A 63 -24.04 -5.12 -6.61
N GLY A 64 -23.29 -5.20 -7.72
CA GLY A 64 -21.83 -5.14 -7.70
C GLY A 64 -21.26 -3.88 -7.05
N TYR A 65 -20.05 -4.00 -6.52
CA TYR A 65 -19.34 -2.91 -5.87
C TYR A 65 -17.83 -3.00 -6.15
N LEU A 66 -17.14 -1.88 -5.93
CA LEU A 66 -15.69 -1.78 -5.96
C LEU A 66 -15.26 -0.93 -4.76
N VAL A 67 -14.35 -1.45 -3.93
CA VAL A 67 -13.81 -0.70 -2.80
C VAL A 67 -12.55 0.03 -3.27
N CYS A 68 -12.59 1.35 -3.21
CA CYS A 68 -11.49 2.24 -3.57
C CYS A 68 -10.97 2.98 -2.34
N TYR A 69 -9.64 3.01 -2.21
CA TYR A 69 -8.92 3.82 -1.24
C TYR A 69 -7.99 4.77 -1.99
N GLU A 70 -8.05 6.06 -1.64
CA GLU A 70 -7.18 7.08 -2.20
C GLU A 70 -6.28 7.65 -1.10
N MET A 71 -5.00 7.86 -1.42
CA MET A 71 -4.04 8.41 -0.49
C MET A 71 -4.44 9.83 -0.05
N ASP A 72 -5.07 10.62 -0.92
CA ASP A 72 -5.61 11.94 -0.59
C ASP A 72 -6.72 11.87 0.48
N ASP A 73 -7.51 10.79 0.47
CA ASP A 73 -8.54 10.54 1.47
C ASP A 73 -7.93 10.11 2.80
N ILE A 74 -6.88 9.28 2.77
CA ILE A 74 -6.13 8.86 3.94
C ILE A 74 -5.47 10.07 4.61
N GLU A 75 -4.78 10.90 3.83
CA GLU A 75 -4.14 12.13 4.32
C GLU A 75 -5.18 13.09 4.92
N ARG A 76 -6.28 13.34 4.22
CA ARG A 76 -7.31 14.31 4.64
C ARG A 76 -8.13 13.83 5.84
N LYS A 77 -8.53 12.56 5.87
CA LYS A 77 -9.45 12.02 6.90
C LYS A 77 -8.70 11.52 8.13
N LEU A 78 -7.51 10.94 7.95
CA LEU A 78 -6.74 10.34 9.03
C LEU A 78 -5.55 11.21 9.46
N GLY A 79 -5.09 12.14 8.63
CA GLY A 79 -3.89 12.93 8.92
C GLY A 79 -2.60 12.10 8.81
N LEU A 80 -2.62 11.03 8.03
CA LEU A 80 -1.51 10.10 7.86
C LEU A 80 -0.99 10.18 6.42
N GLY A 81 0.28 10.53 6.25
CA GLY A 81 0.95 10.44 4.95
C GLY A 81 1.65 9.11 4.77
N ARG A 82 2.38 8.95 3.66
CA ARG A 82 3.08 7.70 3.33
C ARG A 82 4.09 7.30 4.41
N ASN A 83 4.85 8.25 4.94
CA ASN A 83 5.83 7.99 5.98
C ASN A 83 5.16 7.52 7.27
N SER A 84 4.01 8.10 7.61
CA SER A 84 3.17 7.63 8.71
C SER A 84 2.70 6.18 8.50
N LEU A 85 2.29 5.81 7.29
CA LEU A 85 1.87 4.43 6.99
C LEU A 85 3.02 3.43 7.09
N ILE A 86 4.20 3.79 6.56
CA ILE A 86 5.42 2.98 6.70
C ILE A 86 5.75 2.77 8.18
N ALA A 87 5.73 3.86 8.96
CA ALA A 87 5.96 3.80 10.40
C ALA A 87 4.97 2.87 11.12
N LEU A 88 3.69 2.93 10.75
CA LEU A 88 2.67 2.04 11.31
C LEU A 88 2.94 0.57 11.00
N ALA A 89 3.33 0.24 9.78
CA ALA A 89 3.67 -1.14 9.41
C ALA A 89 4.89 -1.66 10.18
N VAL A 90 5.92 -0.82 10.36
CA VAL A 90 7.10 -1.18 11.15
C VAL A 90 6.72 -1.43 12.62
N ILE A 91 5.88 -0.58 13.21
CA ILE A 91 5.46 -0.69 14.62
C ILE A 91 4.50 -1.85 14.86
N LEU A 92 3.53 -2.06 13.97
CA LEU A 92 2.49 -3.08 14.13
C LEU A 92 2.93 -4.47 13.64
N GLY A 93 3.99 -4.52 12.85
CA GLY A 93 4.44 -5.72 12.16
C GLY A 93 3.72 -5.91 10.83
N GLY A 94 4.41 -6.58 9.91
CA GLY A 94 3.98 -6.88 8.55
C GLY A 94 4.97 -7.86 7.92
N ASP A 95 5.00 -7.92 6.59
CA ASP A 95 5.84 -8.91 5.89
C ASP A 95 7.35 -8.65 6.04
N TYR A 96 7.72 -7.41 6.42
CA TYR A 96 9.12 -6.95 6.55
C TYR A 96 9.57 -6.68 7.99
N SER A 97 8.69 -6.82 8.99
CA SER A 97 8.99 -6.53 10.40
C SER A 97 8.10 -7.34 11.34
N GLU A 98 8.66 -7.84 12.45
CA GLU A 98 7.90 -8.50 13.52
C GLU A 98 7.03 -7.54 14.34
N GLY A 99 7.25 -6.22 14.20
CA GLY A 99 6.56 -5.21 14.99
C GLY A 99 7.11 -5.06 16.41
N VAL A 100 6.49 -4.14 17.15
CA VAL A 100 6.86 -3.81 18.53
C VAL A 100 5.86 -4.45 19.49
N TYR A 101 6.37 -5.34 20.33
CA TYR A 101 5.55 -6.06 21.30
C TYR A 101 4.82 -5.09 22.26
N GLY A 102 3.52 -5.31 22.44
CA GLY A 102 2.68 -4.55 23.37
C GLY A 102 2.10 -3.25 22.81
N ILE A 103 2.39 -2.88 21.55
CA ILE A 103 1.79 -1.71 20.91
C ILE A 103 0.63 -2.14 20.01
N GLY A 104 -0.59 -1.71 20.36
CA GLY A 104 -1.78 -1.91 19.55
C GLY A 104 -1.97 -0.83 18.46
N ARG A 105 -2.91 -1.09 17.54
CA ARG A 105 -3.24 -0.20 16.41
C ARG A 105 -3.56 1.24 16.82
N GLU A 106 -4.36 1.41 17.88
CA GLU A 106 -4.75 2.74 18.36
C GLU A 106 -3.55 3.50 18.92
N SER A 107 -2.73 2.85 19.77
CA SER A 107 -1.52 3.44 20.34
C SER A 107 -0.49 3.78 19.26
N ALA A 108 -0.26 2.89 18.29
CA ALA A 108 0.63 3.14 17.16
C ALA A 108 0.17 4.36 16.35
N CYS A 109 -1.13 4.44 16.06
CA CYS A 109 -1.72 5.57 15.36
C CYS A 109 -1.54 6.89 16.12
N GLN A 110 -1.71 6.89 17.44
CA GLN A 110 -1.47 8.06 18.29
C GLN A 110 -0.01 8.49 18.30
N ILE A 111 0.93 7.54 18.41
CA ILE A 111 2.37 7.81 18.37
C ILE A 111 2.77 8.43 17.03
N VAL A 112 2.40 7.79 15.93
CA VAL A 112 2.75 8.26 14.59
C VAL A 112 2.17 9.64 14.30
N LYS A 113 0.93 9.90 14.73
CA LYS A 113 0.29 11.22 14.57
C LYS A 113 0.95 12.31 15.41
N SER A 114 1.42 11.99 16.62
CA SER A 114 2.02 12.99 17.51
C SER A 114 3.39 13.45 17.01
N ILE A 115 4.13 12.58 16.33
CA ILE A 115 5.44 12.91 15.73
C ILE A 115 5.26 13.63 14.40
N GLY A 116 4.27 13.21 13.61
CA GLY A 116 3.96 13.78 12.30
C GLY A 116 4.74 13.16 11.14
N ASP A 117 4.12 13.15 9.97
CA ASP A 117 4.56 12.41 8.77
C ASP A 117 6.01 12.74 8.33
N LYS A 118 6.45 13.99 8.44
CA LYS A 118 7.79 14.40 8.00
C LYS A 118 8.92 13.91 8.90
N ALA A 119 8.65 13.71 10.20
CA ALA A 119 9.66 13.38 11.21
C ALA A 119 9.61 11.91 11.65
N VAL A 120 8.50 11.21 11.41
CA VAL A 120 8.26 9.87 11.97
C VAL A 120 9.30 8.84 11.57
N LEU A 121 9.79 8.85 10.32
CA LEU A 121 10.83 7.89 9.90
C LEU A 121 12.18 8.17 10.58
N GLN A 122 12.54 9.45 10.74
CA GLN A 122 13.76 9.81 11.46
C GLN A 122 13.68 9.37 12.92
N TRP A 123 12.51 9.56 13.54
CA TRP A 123 12.27 9.10 14.90
C TRP A 123 12.42 7.57 15.04
N ILE A 124 11.82 6.80 14.13
CA ILE A 124 11.96 5.33 14.12
C ILE A 124 13.44 4.93 14.05
N THR A 125 14.21 5.54 13.13
CA THR A 125 15.64 5.21 12.99
C THR A 125 16.49 5.61 14.20
N SER A 126 16.08 6.63 14.96
CA SER A 126 16.81 7.07 16.15
C SER A 126 16.57 6.20 17.39
N GLU A 127 15.38 5.60 17.49
CA GLU A 127 15.00 4.72 18.60
C GLU A 127 15.52 3.28 18.42
N GLY A 128 16.07 2.96 17.24
CA GLY A 128 16.69 1.66 16.97
C GLY A 128 15.68 0.53 16.71
N PHE A 129 14.52 0.87 16.15
CA PHE A 129 13.59 -0.11 15.58
C PHE A 129 14.13 -0.74 14.29
#